data_AF-A0A1E5NZA7-F1
#
_entry.id   AF-A0A1E5NZA7-F1
#
_cell.length_a   1.000
_cell.length_b   1.000
_cell.length_c   1.000
_cell.angle_alpha   90.00
_cell.angle_beta   90.00
_cell.angle_gamma   90.00
#
_symmetry.space_group_name_H-M   'P 1'
#
loop_
_entity.id
_entity.type
_entity.pdbx_description
1 polymer ?
#
loop_
_entity_poly.entity_id
_entity_poly.type
_entity_poly.pdbx_seq_one_letter_code
_entity_poly.pdbx_strand_id
1 'polypeptide(L)'
;MDVDRAESTPGEGPEVLSPRDESRINFAQYAFLLGHEAMGLMPTAPKTSTGDFLAGALGLRRRLDQLIKAAVIAERECGSTWEQIAQTAQMTRQSAHEKWAPQVQAWAATGRQVRPAGSTKRSMETARWYDSQYELLWPDEPQAVTAGLDASRHPGSDAYEDAQRKRGASLHARFKELREQGKTLDAQYQQLKDTKDSDGLARLADVLTATAANHDAQANVYDQLVTAEPSLSDEHRHDAEQQRTNAYSARKYAVLVTSKATSASTRTS
;
A
#
# COMPACT_ATOMS: atom_id res chain seq x y z
N MET A 1 -29.90 -18.33 -14.33
CA MET A 1 -28.68 -19.10 -14.04
C MET A 1 -28.44 -18.96 -12.55
N ASP A 2 -28.91 -19.93 -11.78
CA ASP A 2 -28.58 -20.04 -10.36
C ASP A 2 -27.12 -20.47 -10.27
N VAL A 3 -26.27 -19.58 -9.78
CA VAL A 3 -24.89 -19.92 -9.45
C VAL A 3 -24.97 -20.65 -8.12
N ASP A 4 -24.76 -21.96 -8.13
CA ASP A 4 -24.62 -22.80 -6.93
C ASP A 4 -23.60 -22.14 -6.00
N ARG A 5 -24.10 -21.45 -4.97
CA ARG A 5 -23.30 -20.83 -3.94
C ARG A 5 -22.92 -21.96 -3.00
N ALA A 6 -21.69 -22.45 -3.11
CA ALA A 6 -21.14 -23.40 -2.16
C ALA A 6 -21.39 -22.86 -0.74
N GLU A 7 -22.24 -23.55 0.02
CA GLU A 7 -22.48 -23.25 1.42
C GLU A 7 -21.18 -23.55 2.17
N SER A 8 -20.44 -22.49 2.48
CA SER A 8 -19.28 -22.58 3.37
C SER A 8 -19.76 -23.21 4.69
N THR A 9 -19.13 -24.31 5.09
CA THR A 9 -19.41 -24.99 6.36
C THR A 9 -19.41 -23.97 7.51
N PRO A 10 -20.46 -23.94 8.37
CA PRO A 10 -20.56 -22.99 9.47
C PRO A 10 -19.35 -23.14 10.40
N GLY A 11 -18.39 -22.22 10.32
CA GLY A 11 -17.16 -22.24 11.11
C GLY A 11 -15.87 -21.92 10.35
N GLU A 12 -15.87 -22.04 9.01
CA GLU A 12 -14.74 -21.62 8.20
C GLU A 12 -14.92 -20.18 7.71
N GLY A 13 -14.62 -19.22 8.58
CA GLY A 13 -14.44 -17.83 8.15
C GLY A 13 -13.27 -17.71 7.15
N PRO A 14 -13.21 -16.61 6.39
CA PRO A 14 -12.15 -16.39 5.41
C PRO A 14 -10.77 -16.42 6.09
N GLU A 15 -9.77 -16.95 5.38
CA GLU A 15 -8.38 -16.96 5.85
C GLU A 15 -7.86 -15.54 6.07
N VAL A 16 -8.27 -14.61 5.20
CA VAL A 16 -7.84 -13.20 5.19
C VAL A 16 -9.06 -12.29 5.12
N LEU A 17 -9.15 -11.31 6.02
CA LEU A 17 -10.26 -10.35 6.06
C LEU A 17 -10.00 -9.14 5.17
N SER A 18 -11.02 -8.31 4.95
CA SER A 18 -10.87 -7.07 4.18
C SER A 18 -9.65 -6.26 4.66
N PRO A 19 -8.93 -5.52 3.78
CA PRO A 19 -7.81 -4.68 4.21
C PRO A 19 -8.13 -3.76 5.39
N ARG A 20 -9.38 -3.29 5.46
CA ARG A 20 -9.90 -2.49 6.57
C ARG A 20 -9.96 -3.31 7.87
N ASP A 21 -10.52 -4.50 7.86
CA ASP A 21 -10.58 -5.36 9.03
C ASP A 21 -9.18 -5.80 9.49
N GLU A 22 -8.31 -6.15 8.54
CA GLU A 22 -6.89 -6.44 8.81
C GLU A 22 -6.21 -5.26 9.50
N SER A 23 -6.38 -4.03 9.00
CA SER A 23 -5.79 -2.85 9.63
C SER A 23 -6.32 -2.58 11.05
N ARG A 24 -7.60 -2.87 11.33
CA ARG A 24 -8.21 -2.77 12.66
C ARG A 24 -7.63 -3.83 13.61
N ILE A 25 -7.42 -5.06 13.13
CA ILE A 25 -6.76 -6.11 13.90
C ILE A 25 -5.30 -5.73 14.18
N ASN A 26 -4.59 -5.13 13.20
CA ASN A 26 -3.23 -4.63 13.39
C ASN A 26 -3.18 -3.57 14.52
N PHE A 27 -4.14 -2.64 14.51
CA PHE A 27 -4.28 -1.64 15.55
C PHE A 27 -4.53 -2.28 16.92
N ALA A 28 -5.49 -3.21 17.02
CA ALA A 28 -5.79 -3.94 18.25
C ALA A 28 -4.57 -4.71 18.77
N GLN A 29 -3.79 -5.32 17.88
CA GLN A 29 -2.54 -5.99 18.23
C GLN A 29 -1.55 -5.05 18.91
N TYR A 30 -1.26 -3.90 18.30
CA TYR A 30 -0.30 -2.96 18.89
C TYR A 30 -0.84 -2.29 20.16
N ALA A 31 -2.15 -2.09 20.27
CA ALA A 31 -2.78 -1.56 21.47
C ALA A 31 -2.64 -2.53 22.64
N PHE A 32 -2.95 -3.82 22.41
CA PHE A 32 -2.77 -4.88 23.38
C PHE A 32 -1.31 -4.99 23.83
N LEU A 33 -0.37 -5.02 22.88
CA LEU A 33 1.05 -5.15 23.19
C LEU A 33 1.58 -3.97 24.00
N LEU A 34 1.14 -2.74 23.68
CA LEU A 34 1.48 -1.55 24.47
C LEU A 34 0.94 -1.65 25.91
N GLY A 35 -0.34 -2.02 26.07
CA GLY A 35 -0.97 -2.17 27.38
C GLY A 35 -0.31 -3.27 28.22
N HIS A 36 -0.03 -4.42 27.61
CA HIS A 36 0.65 -5.54 28.26
C HIS A 36 2.07 -5.17 28.72
N GLU A 37 2.85 -4.50 27.86
CA GLU A 37 4.19 -4.02 28.23
C GLU A 37 4.12 -2.97 29.34
N ALA A 38 3.12 -2.08 29.33
CA ALA A 38 2.96 -1.06 30.36
C ALA A 38 2.61 -1.68 31.73
N MET A 39 1.71 -2.66 31.75
CA MET A 39 1.41 -3.43 32.96
C MET A 39 2.64 -4.19 33.47
N GLY A 40 3.48 -4.71 32.57
CA GLY A 40 4.74 -5.36 32.92
C GLY A 40 5.76 -4.46 33.63
N LEU A 41 5.63 -3.13 33.50
CA LEU A 41 6.47 -2.15 34.18
C LEU A 41 5.92 -1.70 35.54
N MET A 42 4.68 -2.07 35.90
CA MET A 42 4.09 -1.71 37.19
C MET A 42 4.79 -2.35 38.40
N PRO A 43 5.26 -3.61 38.36
CA PRO A 43 5.96 -4.19 39.50
C PRO A 43 7.25 -3.41 39.82
N THR A 44 7.29 -2.76 40.98
CA THR A 44 8.46 -2.04 41.51
C THR A 44 9.37 -2.94 42.36
N ALA A 45 9.26 -4.26 42.19
CA ALA A 45 9.97 -5.22 43.01
C ALA A 45 11.50 -5.01 42.92
N PRO A 46 12.25 -5.22 44.02
CA PRO A 46 13.66 -4.85 44.15
C PRO A 46 14.65 -5.65 43.26
N LYS A 47 14.16 -6.45 42.30
CA LYS A 47 14.97 -7.30 41.42
C LYS A 47 15.32 -6.65 40.07
N THR A 48 14.95 -5.41 39.83
CA THR A 48 15.33 -4.66 38.62
C THR A 48 16.77 -4.18 38.71
N SER A 49 17.56 -4.43 37.68
CA SER A 49 18.90 -3.88 37.53
C SER A 49 18.86 -2.37 37.27
N THR A 50 19.94 -1.66 37.60
CA THR A 50 20.07 -0.23 37.28
C THR A 50 19.89 0.00 35.78
N GLY A 51 18.92 0.84 35.41
CA GLY A 51 18.62 1.19 34.02
C GLY A 51 17.41 0.48 33.41
N ASP A 52 16.89 -0.58 34.04
CA ASP A 52 15.75 -1.36 33.51
C ASP A 52 14.49 -0.49 33.34
N PHE A 53 14.22 0.42 34.27
CA PHE A 53 13.10 1.35 34.16
C PHE A 53 13.18 2.26 32.93
N LEU A 54 14.37 2.83 32.66
CA LEU A 54 14.57 3.68 31.49
C LEU A 54 14.48 2.87 30.20
N ALA A 55 15.06 1.67 30.17
CA ALA A 55 14.97 0.77 29.03
C ALA A 55 13.50 0.38 28.73
N GLY A 56 12.72 0.09 29.77
CA GLY A 56 11.29 -0.19 29.69
C GLY A 56 10.49 0.99 29.14
N ALA A 57 10.71 2.20 29.67
CA ALA A 57 10.04 3.42 29.20
C ALA A 57 10.37 3.74 27.73
N LEU A 58 11.63 3.56 27.31
CA LEU A 58 12.03 3.71 25.90
C LEU A 58 11.41 2.62 25.01
N GLY A 59 11.23 1.41 25.54
CA GLY A 59 10.45 0.33 24.92
C GLY A 59 9.02 0.75 24.65
N LEU A 60 8.31 1.24 25.67
CA LEU A 60 6.94 1.74 25.55
C LEU A 60 6.82 2.86 24.51
N ARG A 61 7.76 3.81 24.49
CA ARG A 61 7.76 4.87 23.47
C ARG A 61 7.82 4.30 22.06
N ARG A 62 8.72 3.35 21.80
CA ARG A 62 8.79 2.68 20.48
C ARG A 62 7.50 1.93 20.15
N ARG A 63 6.87 1.32 21.15
CA ARG A 63 5.61 0.59 20.96
C ARG A 63 4.43 1.53 20.69
N LEU A 64 4.39 2.68 21.35
CA LEU A 64 3.45 3.76 21.05
C LEU A 64 3.64 4.27 19.62
N ASP A 65 4.87 4.46 19.16
CA ASP A 65 5.14 4.84 17.78
C ASP A 65 4.63 3.79 16.77
N GLN A 66 4.67 2.50 17.12
CA GLN A 66 4.07 1.43 16.31
C GLN A 66 2.54 1.48 16.30
N LEU A 67 1.93 1.70 17.47
CA LEU A 67 0.48 1.87 17.59
C LEU A 67 -0.01 3.06 16.76
N ILE A 68 0.69 4.20 16.80
CA ILE A 68 0.35 5.39 15.99
C ILE A 68 0.41 5.04 14.50
N LYS A 69 1.44 4.31 14.04
CA LYS A 69 1.52 3.87 12.63
C LYS A 69 0.34 2.97 12.26
N ALA A 70 -0.01 2.01 13.13
CA ALA A 70 -1.14 1.12 12.89
C ALA A 70 -2.48 1.87 12.86
N ALA A 71 -2.66 2.87 13.72
CA ALA A 71 -3.83 3.75 13.72
C ALA A 71 -3.94 4.53 12.40
N VAL A 72 -2.84 5.11 11.92
CA VAL A 72 -2.83 5.82 10.63
C VAL A 72 -3.18 4.90 9.47
N ILE A 73 -2.66 3.67 9.46
CA ILE A 73 -3.03 2.66 8.46
C ILE A 73 -4.53 2.35 8.53
N ALA A 74 -5.08 2.11 9.73
CA ALA A 74 -6.49 1.84 9.92
C ALA A 74 -7.38 3.00 9.46
N GLU A 75 -7.00 4.23 9.75
CA GLU A 75 -7.67 5.44 9.29
C GLU A 75 -7.66 5.54 7.75
N ARG A 76 -6.51 5.29 7.10
CA ARG A 76 -6.43 5.28 5.63
C ARG A 76 -7.29 4.20 4.99
N GLU A 77 -7.34 3.00 5.55
CA GLU A 77 -8.24 1.92 5.09
C GLU A 77 -9.72 2.20 5.40
N CYS A 78 -10.00 3.06 6.38
CA CYS A 78 -11.34 3.61 6.62
C CYS A 78 -11.69 4.79 5.71
N GLY A 79 -10.76 5.26 4.87
CA GLY A 79 -10.98 6.33 3.89
C GLY A 79 -10.64 7.73 4.40
N SER A 80 -10.05 7.87 5.60
CA SER A 80 -9.59 9.15 6.12
C SER A 80 -8.51 9.73 5.19
N THR A 81 -8.63 11.01 4.86
CA THR A 81 -7.67 11.74 4.03
C THR A 81 -6.44 12.15 4.84
N TRP A 82 -5.34 12.46 4.16
CA TRP A 82 -4.14 13.03 4.81
C TRP A 82 -4.43 14.34 5.54
N GLU A 83 -5.41 15.12 5.07
CA GLU A 83 -5.85 16.35 5.74
C GLU A 83 -6.48 16.05 7.11
N GLN A 84 -7.41 15.09 7.16
CA GLN A 84 -8.07 14.67 8.41
C GLN A 84 -7.07 14.05 9.41
N ILE A 85 -6.14 13.23 8.92
CA ILE A 85 -5.09 12.62 9.75
C ILE A 85 -4.17 13.72 10.31
N ALA A 86 -3.78 14.68 9.48
CA ALA A 86 -2.93 15.79 9.89
C ALA A 86 -3.61 16.71 10.92
N GLN A 87 -4.91 17.00 10.72
CA GLN A 87 -5.73 17.75 11.67
C GLN A 87 -5.77 17.07 13.04
N THR A 88 -6.05 15.77 13.08
CA THR A 88 -6.06 14.97 14.33
C THR A 88 -4.69 14.99 15.02
N ALA A 89 -3.62 14.93 14.23
CA ALA A 89 -2.25 14.93 14.73
C ALA A 89 -1.66 16.34 14.96
N GLN A 90 -2.46 17.40 14.76
CA GLN A 90 -2.05 18.80 14.90
C GLN A 90 -0.78 19.15 14.10
N MET A 91 -0.71 18.69 12.85
CA MET A 91 0.39 19.01 11.94
C MET A 91 -0.14 19.38 10.55
N THR A 92 0.75 19.79 9.65
CA THR A 92 0.35 20.06 8.26
C THR A 92 0.08 18.76 7.50
N ARG A 93 -0.79 18.82 6.49
CA ARG A 93 -1.02 17.69 5.56
C ARG A 93 0.27 17.13 4.99
N GLN A 94 1.19 17.99 4.56
CA GLN A 94 2.48 17.58 4.00
C GLN A 94 3.31 16.82 5.03
N SER A 95 3.42 17.32 6.26
CA SER A 95 4.17 16.66 7.34
C SER A 95 3.59 15.29 7.68
N ALA A 96 2.26 15.15 7.71
CA ALA A 96 1.60 13.86 7.94
C ALA A 96 1.89 12.86 6.80
N HIS A 97 1.78 13.32 5.55
CA HIS A 97 2.09 12.50 4.38
C HIS A 97 3.55 12.04 4.37
N GLU A 98 4.52 12.95 4.50
CA GLU A 98 5.95 12.60 4.53
C GLU A 98 6.29 11.62 5.67
N LYS A 99 5.65 11.79 6.83
CA LYS A 99 5.90 10.97 8.01
C LYS A 99 5.33 9.55 7.90
N TRP A 100 4.15 9.40 7.29
CA TRP A 100 3.36 8.16 7.39
C TRP A 100 3.02 7.48 6.06
N ALA A 101 3.08 8.18 4.92
CA ALA A 101 2.83 7.56 3.61
C ALA A 101 3.75 6.35 3.34
N PRO A 102 5.06 6.35 3.69
CA PRO A 102 5.90 5.17 3.51
C PRO A 102 5.39 3.93 4.25
N GLN A 103 4.77 4.07 5.41
CA GLN A 103 4.24 2.96 6.19
C GLN A 103 2.93 2.43 5.60
N VAL A 104 2.07 3.31 5.07
CA VAL A 104 0.84 2.91 4.36
C VAL A 104 1.21 2.20 3.05
N GLN A 105 2.23 2.68 2.34
CA GLN A 105 2.77 2.00 1.16
C GLN A 105 3.38 0.63 1.50
N ALA A 106 4.14 0.54 2.60
CA ALA A 106 4.71 -0.74 3.05
C ALA A 106 3.60 -1.74 3.42
N TRP A 107 2.53 -1.29 4.07
CA TRP A 107 1.34 -2.10 4.35
C TRP A 107 0.68 -2.64 3.08
N ALA A 108 0.53 -1.79 2.05
CA ALA A 108 0.01 -2.23 0.76
C ALA A 108 0.95 -3.25 0.07
N ALA A 109 2.27 -3.03 0.14
CA ALA A 109 3.27 -3.92 -0.43
C ALA A 109 3.30 -5.31 0.21
N THR A 110 2.92 -5.44 1.49
CA THR A 110 2.77 -6.74 2.17
C THR A 110 1.39 -7.38 1.97
N GLY A 111 0.61 -6.89 0.99
CA GLY A 111 -0.71 -7.44 0.67
C GLY A 111 -1.82 -7.00 1.63
N ARG A 112 -1.58 -5.99 2.48
CA ARG A 112 -2.55 -5.46 3.45
C ARG A 112 -3.04 -6.49 4.46
N GLN A 113 -2.11 -7.32 4.93
CA GLN A 113 -2.38 -8.39 5.89
C GLN A 113 -1.60 -8.12 7.16
N VAL A 114 -2.24 -8.32 8.31
CA VAL A 114 -1.55 -8.24 9.62
C VAL A 114 -0.42 -9.27 9.69
N ARG A 115 -0.63 -10.39 9.01
CA ARG A 115 0.20 -11.59 9.11
C ARG A 115 0.89 -11.87 7.79
N PRO A 116 2.10 -12.42 7.81
CA PRO A 116 2.75 -12.92 6.60
C PRO A 116 1.93 -14.04 5.95
N ALA A 117 2.02 -14.13 4.63
CA ALA A 117 1.48 -15.25 3.87
C ALA A 117 1.99 -16.60 4.42
N GLY A 118 1.10 -17.59 4.55
CA GLY A 118 1.41 -18.92 5.10
C GLY A 118 1.27 -19.03 6.62
N SER A 119 0.68 -18.04 7.29
CA SER A 119 0.33 -18.16 8.71
C SER A 119 -0.79 -19.17 8.93
N THR A 120 -0.63 -20.07 9.91
CA THR A 120 -1.64 -21.12 10.19
C THR A 120 -2.86 -20.63 10.97
N LYS A 121 -2.79 -19.45 11.62
CA LYS A 121 -3.95 -18.91 12.35
C LYS A 121 -4.68 -17.90 11.48
N ARG A 122 -6.01 -17.96 11.51
CA ARG A 122 -6.89 -17.08 10.71
C ARG A 122 -7.02 -15.70 11.36
N SER A 123 -7.28 -14.66 10.57
CA SER A 123 -7.43 -13.30 11.10
C SER A 123 -8.61 -13.15 12.07
N MET A 124 -9.74 -13.81 11.79
CA MET A 124 -10.90 -13.81 12.69
C MET A 124 -10.61 -14.49 14.04
N GLU A 125 -9.81 -15.57 14.06
CA GLU A 125 -9.37 -16.20 15.31
C GLU A 125 -8.48 -15.26 16.14
N THR A 126 -7.65 -14.49 15.44
CA THR A 126 -6.79 -13.48 16.07
C THR A 126 -7.64 -12.36 16.68
N ALA A 127 -8.67 -11.89 16.00
CA ALA A 127 -9.61 -10.91 16.53
C ALA A 127 -10.34 -11.41 17.79
N ARG A 128 -10.88 -12.64 17.74
CA ARG A 128 -11.53 -13.28 18.90
C ARG A 128 -10.59 -13.47 20.09
N TRP A 129 -9.32 -13.75 19.82
CA TRP A 129 -8.31 -13.83 20.87
C TRP A 129 -8.15 -12.47 21.57
N TYR A 130 -8.11 -11.36 20.81
CA TYR A 130 -8.08 -10.01 21.40
C TYR A 130 -9.36 -9.67 22.17
N ASP A 131 -10.54 -10.06 21.69
CA ASP A 131 -11.80 -9.93 22.44
C ASP A 131 -11.69 -10.60 23.81
N SER A 132 -11.17 -11.85 23.85
CA SER A 132 -10.99 -12.59 25.11
C SER A 132 -10.00 -11.90 26.05
N GLN A 133 -8.97 -11.22 25.53
CA GLN A 133 -8.06 -10.45 26.38
C GLN A 133 -8.72 -9.17 26.91
N TYR A 134 -9.57 -8.53 26.11
CA TYR A 134 -10.29 -7.32 26.48
C TYR A 134 -11.35 -7.60 27.55
N GLU A 135 -12.12 -8.68 27.40
CA GLU A 135 -13.17 -9.13 28.33
C GLU A 135 -12.64 -9.35 29.76
N LEU A 136 -11.39 -9.81 29.91
CA LEU A 136 -10.74 -9.97 31.23
C LEU A 136 -10.64 -8.66 32.02
N LEU A 137 -10.57 -7.52 31.32
CA LEU A 137 -10.47 -6.18 31.91
C LEU A 137 -11.80 -5.43 31.92
N TRP A 138 -12.62 -5.65 30.88
CA TRP A 138 -13.93 -5.02 30.67
C TRP A 138 -14.98 -6.06 30.28
N PRO A 139 -15.59 -6.76 31.26
CA PRO A 139 -16.54 -7.85 30.99
C PRO A 139 -17.82 -7.43 30.26
N ASP A 140 -18.20 -6.14 30.33
CA ASP A 140 -19.43 -5.63 29.72
C ASP A 140 -19.33 -5.48 28.19
N GLU A 141 -18.13 -5.63 27.61
CA GLU A 141 -17.86 -5.47 26.17
C GLU A 141 -17.08 -6.69 25.59
N PRO A 142 -17.66 -7.90 25.59
CA PRO A 142 -16.95 -9.14 25.25
C PRO A 142 -16.56 -9.28 23.77
N GLN A 143 -16.92 -8.32 22.90
CA GLN A 143 -16.68 -8.36 21.45
C GLN A 143 -16.06 -7.06 20.93
N ALA A 144 -15.22 -6.41 21.74
CA ALA A 144 -14.67 -5.08 21.46
C ALA A 144 -13.97 -4.95 20.09
N VAL A 145 -13.30 -6.00 19.61
CA VAL A 145 -12.65 -6.05 18.29
C VAL A 145 -13.59 -6.60 17.24
N THR A 146 -14.17 -7.80 17.43
CA THR A 146 -14.95 -8.45 16.37
C THR A 146 -16.24 -7.71 16.00
N ALA A 147 -16.90 -7.01 16.93
CA ALA A 147 -18.07 -6.20 16.63
C ALA A 147 -17.76 -4.97 15.75
N GLY A 148 -16.49 -4.56 15.74
CA GLY A 148 -15.96 -3.49 14.90
C GLY A 148 -15.59 -3.91 13.48
N LEU A 149 -15.59 -5.21 13.16
CA LEU A 149 -15.17 -5.71 11.84
C LEU A 149 -16.33 -5.72 10.84
N ASP A 150 -16.05 -5.31 9.61
CA ASP A 150 -17.01 -5.29 8.51
C ASP A 150 -17.43 -6.73 8.15
N ALA A 151 -16.52 -7.70 8.25
CA ALA A 151 -16.83 -9.13 8.08
C ALA A 151 -17.92 -9.65 9.06
N SER A 152 -18.02 -9.09 10.26
CA SER A 152 -19.08 -9.43 11.22
C SER A 152 -20.42 -8.77 10.87
N ARG A 153 -20.39 -7.57 10.27
CA ARG A 153 -21.58 -6.76 9.95
C ARG A 153 -22.18 -7.08 8.58
N HIS A 154 -21.33 -7.52 7.65
CA HIS A 154 -21.67 -7.74 6.25
C HIS A 154 -21.19 -9.12 5.79
N PRO A 155 -21.81 -10.20 6.32
CA PRO A 155 -21.41 -11.56 5.96
C PRO A 155 -21.52 -11.77 4.44
N GLY A 156 -20.47 -12.35 3.86
CA GLY A 156 -20.39 -12.63 2.42
C GLY A 156 -19.72 -11.55 1.57
N SER A 157 -19.17 -10.48 2.17
CA SER A 157 -18.28 -9.52 1.49
C SER A 157 -16.94 -10.13 1.08
N ASP A 158 -16.56 -11.28 1.66
CA ASP A 158 -15.29 -11.97 1.45
C ASP A 158 -14.95 -12.19 -0.03
N ALA A 159 -15.93 -12.63 -0.83
CA ALA A 159 -15.72 -12.89 -2.25
C ALA A 159 -15.41 -11.59 -3.03
N TYR A 160 -16.03 -10.47 -2.64
CA TYR A 160 -15.75 -9.17 -3.23
C TYR A 160 -14.35 -8.67 -2.84
N GLU A 161 -13.99 -8.78 -1.56
CA GLU A 161 -12.68 -8.38 -1.05
C GLU A 161 -11.55 -9.22 -1.66
N ASP A 162 -11.73 -10.53 -1.78
CA ASP A 162 -10.80 -11.42 -2.46
C ASP A 162 -10.64 -11.08 -3.94
N ALA A 163 -11.74 -10.73 -4.63
CA ALA A 163 -11.69 -10.29 -6.01
C ALA A 163 -10.92 -8.97 -6.15
N GLN A 164 -11.12 -8.00 -5.24
CA GLN A 164 -10.36 -6.75 -5.20
C GLN A 164 -8.88 -6.98 -4.94
N ARG A 165 -8.52 -7.85 -3.97
CA ARG A 165 -7.11 -8.19 -3.71
C ARG A 165 -6.45 -8.85 -4.92
N LYS A 166 -7.12 -9.83 -5.55
CA LYS A 166 -6.61 -10.48 -6.78
C LYS A 166 -6.41 -9.47 -7.91
N ARG A 167 -7.35 -8.54 -8.06
CA ARG A 167 -7.24 -7.44 -9.03
C ARG A 167 -6.04 -6.54 -8.72
N GLY A 168 -5.91 -6.05 -7.49
CA GLY A 168 -4.76 -5.23 -7.06
C GLY A 168 -3.43 -5.94 -7.29
N ALA A 169 -3.30 -7.21 -6.90
CA ALA A 169 -2.11 -8.02 -7.13
C ALA A 169 -1.75 -8.16 -8.62
N SER A 170 -2.75 -8.37 -9.49
CA SER A 170 -2.54 -8.44 -10.93
C SER A 170 -2.08 -7.11 -11.53
N LEU A 171 -2.61 -5.98 -11.04
CA LEU A 171 -2.22 -4.64 -11.46
C LEU A 171 -0.78 -4.31 -11.02
N HIS A 172 -0.38 -4.67 -9.80
CA HIS A 172 1.00 -4.51 -9.33
C HIS A 172 1.99 -5.39 -10.12
N ALA A 173 1.61 -6.63 -10.44
CA ALA A 173 2.42 -7.48 -11.30
C ALA A 173 2.61 -6.86 -12.69
N ARG A 174 1.53 -6.34 -13.29
CA ARG A 174 1.58 -5.61 -14.56
C ARG A 174 2.46 -4.36 -14.47
N PHE A 175 2.35 -3.60 -13.39
CA PHE A 175 3.18 -2.42 -13.17
C PHE A 175 4.68 -2.78 -13.11
N LYS A 176 5.02 -3.87 -12.43
CA LYS A 176 6.40 -4.39 -12.37
C LYS A 176 6.94 -4.71 -13.77
N GLU A 177 6.16 -5.37 -14.62
CA GLU A 177 6.54 -5.64 -16.01
C GLU A 177 6.82 -4.36 -16.79
N LEU A 178 5.93 -3.37 -16.72
CA LEU A 178 6.08 -2.07 -17.38
C LEU A 178 7.32 -1.29 -16.87
N ARG A 179 7.66 -1.47 -15.59
CA ARG A 179 8.87 -0.88 -15.01
C ARG A 179 10.14 -1.53 -15.57
N GLU A 180 10.17 -2.85 -15.72
CA GLU A 180 11.31 -3.53 -16.35
C GLU A 180 11.43 -3.15 -17.84
N GLN A 181 10.31 -3.06 -18.57
CA GLN A 181 10.31 -2.54 -19.95
C GLN A 181 10.86 -1.12 -20.02
N GLY A 182 10.47 -0.24 -19.09
CA GLY A 182 10.99 1.11 -18.99
C GLY A 182 12.51 1.15 -18.81
N LYS A 183 13.09 0.24 -18.00
CA LYS A 183 14.56 0.14 -17.86
C LYS A 183 15.25 -0.27 -19.16
N THR A 184 14.66 -1.21 -19.91
CA THR A 184 15.20 -1.62 -21.21
C THR A 184 15.19 -0.46 -22.20
N LEU A 185 14.09 0.31 -22.25
CA LEU A 185 13.96 1.50 -23.10
C LEU A 185 14.96 2.60 -22.71
N ASP A 186 15.16 2.85 -21.41
CA ASP A 186 16.18 3.80 -20.94
C ASP A 186 17.58 3.35 -21.37
N ALA A 187 17.92 2.07 -21.23
CA ALA A 187 19.21 1.56 -21.70
C ALA A 187 19.43 1.77 -23.22
N GLN A 188 18.40 1.54 -24.04
CA GLN A 188 18.45 1.82 -25.48
C GLN A 188 18.60 3.31 -25.77
N TYR A 189 17.87 4.15 -25.04
CA TYR A 189 17.99 5.61 -25.13
C TYR A 189 19.42 6.07 -24.82
N GLN A 190 20.04 5.56 -23.75
CA GLN A 190 21.41 5.93 -23.39
C GLN A 190 22.43 5.54 -24.46
N GLN A 191 22.21 4.45 -25.19
CA GLN A 191 23.06 4.03 -26.31
C GLN A 191 22.92 4.95 -27.53
N LEU A 192 21.74 5.53 -27.74
CA LEU A 192 21.41 6.28 -28.95
C LEU A 192 21.48 7.81 -28.76
N LYS A 193 21.44 8.34 -27.55
CA LYS A 193 21.27 9.79 -27.29
C LYS A 193 22.31 10.70 -27.97
N ASP A 194 23.52 10.19 -28.23
CA ASP A 194 24.62 10.95 -28.84
C ASP A 194 24.76 10.73 -30.36
N THR A 195 23.85 9.96 -30.98
CA THR A 195 23.82 9.76 -32.43
C THR A 195 23.58 11.07 -33.19
N LYS A 196 24.23 11.17 -34.36
CA LYS A 196 24.11 12.32 -35.27
C LYS A 196 23.70 11.91 -36.68
N ASP A 197 23.83 10.63 -37.02
CA ASP A 197 23.39 10.09 -38.30
C ASP A 197 21.85 9.93 -38.35
N SER A 198 21.30 9.98 -39.56
CA SER A 198 19.85 9.96 -39.76
C SER A 198 19.20 8.68 -39.21
N ASP A 199 19.83 7.52 -39.41
CA ASP A 199 19.32 6.22 -38.98
C ASP A 199 19.33 6.06 -37.45
N GLY A 200 20.38 6.51 -36.78
CA GLY A 200 20.44 6.53 -35.32
C GLY A 200 19.42 7.49 -34.72
N LEU A 201 19.19 8.66 -35.34
CA LEU A 201 18.13 9.58 -34.92
C LEU A 201 16.74 8.98 -35.12
N ALA A 202 16.49 8.27 -36.23
CA ALA A 202 15.22 7.57 -36.44
C ALA A 202 14.97 6.53 -35.34
N ARG A 203 15.97 5.68 -35.04
CA ARG A 203 15.89 4.70 -33.93
C ARG A 203 15.66 5.36 -32.57
N LEU A 204 16.31 6.50 -32.31
CA LEU A 204 16.08 7.26 -31.08
C LEU A 204 14.64 7.76 -30.98
N ALA A 205 14.05 8.23 -32.08
CA ALA A 205 12.65 8.65 -32.11
C ALA A 205 11.69 7.48 -31.82
N ASP A 206 11.98 6.28 -32.36
CA ASP A 206 11.21 5.06 -32.08
C ASP A 206 11.26 4.69 -30.59
N VAL A 207 12.45 4.72 -29.97
CA VAL A 207 12.63 4.44 -28.54
C VAL A 207 11.87 5.44 -27.67
N LEU A 208 11.86 6.73 -28.03
CA LEU A 208 11.12 7.76 -27.31
C LEU A 208 9.61 7.58 -27.45
N THR A 209 9.14 7.17 -28.63
CA THR A 209 7.73 6.83 -28.87
C THR A 209 7.30 5.64 -28.02
N ALA A 210 8.12 4.58 -27.97
CA ALA A 210 7.89 3.43 -27.10
C ALA A 210 7.92 3.81 -25.61
N THR A 211 8.85 4.67 -25.20
CA THR A 211 8.93 5.22 -23.83
C THR A 211 7.63 5.96 -23.46
N ALA A 212 7.10 6.78 -24.36
CA ALA A 212 5.84 7.47 -24.12
C ALA A 212 4.67 6.49 -23.95
N ALA A 213 4.57 5.48 -24.82
CA ALA A 213 3.53 4.46 -24.71
C ALA A 213 3.63 3.65 -23.41
N ASN A 214 4.85 3.35 -22.96
CA ASN A 214 5.08 2.69 -21.67
C ASN A 214 4.61 3.56 -20.49
N HIS A 215 4.89 4.86 -20.52
CA HIS A 215 4.39 5.80 -19.50
C HIS A 215 2.86 5.93 -19.51
N ASP A 216 2.22 6.03 -20.69
CA ASP A 216 0.75 6.03 -20.79
C ASP A 216 0.16 4.72 -20.22
N ALA A 217 0.79 3.57 -20.49
CA ALA A 217 0.37 2.28 -19.93
C ALA A 217 0.52 2.24 -18.40
N GLN A 218 1.60 2.79 -17.85
CA GLN A 218 1.78 2.92 -16.39
C GLN A 218 0.70 3.82 -15.78
N ALA A 219 0.39 4.97 -16.39
CA ALA A 219 -0.68 5.85 -15.93
C ALA A 219 -2.04 5.13 -15.86
N ASN A 220 -2.38 4.34 -16.89
CA ASN A 220 -3.61 3.56 -16.94
C ASN A 220 -3.68 2.47 -15.85
N VAL A 221 -2.55 1.89 -15.45
CA VAL A 221 -2.51 0.94 -14.33
C VAL A 221 -2.79 1.67 -13.01
N TYR A 222 -2.19 2.84 -12.81
CA TYR A 222 -2.46 3.66 -11.63
C TYR A 222 -3.93 4.10 -11.53
N ASP A 223 -4.56 4.51 -12.64
CA ASP A 223 -6.00 4.84 -12.65
C ASP A 223 -6.87 3.66 -12.22
N GLN A 224 -6.49 2.42 -12.60
CA GLN A 224 -7.20 1.23 -12.17
C GLN A 224 -6.94 0.90 -10.69
N LEU A 225 -5.73 1.14 -10.21
CA LEU A 225 -5.37 0.97 -8.80
C LEU A 225 -6.18 1.91 -7.90
N VAL A 226 -6.56 3.12 -8.34
CA VAL A 226 -7.45 4.02 -7.57
C VAL A 226 -8.73 3.32 -7.11
N THR A 227 -9.32 2.45 -7.96
CA THR A 227 -10.55 1.72 -7.63
C THR A 227 -10.27 0.46 -6.83
N ALA A 228 -9.20 -0.27 -7.16
CA ALA A 228 -8.84 -1.50 -6.44
C ALA A 228 -8.29 -1.22 -5.04
N GLU A 229 -7.74 -0.03 -4.82
CA GLU A 229 -7.00 0.36 -3.63
C GLU A 229 -7.39 1.77 -3.13
N PRO A 230 -8.64 1.98 -2.67
CA PRO A 230 -9.13 3.31 -2.32
C PRO A 230 -8.28 4.03 -1.25
N SER A 231 -7.68 3.28 -0.32
CA SER A 231 -6.78 3.81 0.73
C SER A 231 -5.49 4.47 0.20
N LEU A 232 -5.15 4.24 -1.07
CA LEU A 232 -4.01 4.82 -1.78
C LEU A 232 -4.45 5.68 -2.99
N SER A 233 -5.72 6.10 -3.05
CA SER A 233 -6.26 6.74 -4.25
C SER A 233 -5.53 8.04 -4.62
N ASP A 234 -5.08 8.81 -3.64
CA ASP A 234 -4.45 10.11 -3.88
C ASP A 234 -3.04 9.92 -4.45
N GLU A 235 -2.32 8.94 -3.91
CA GLU A 235 -1.00 8.51 -4.36
C GLU A 235 -1.09 7.96 -5.78
N HIS A 236 -2.04 7.07 -6.05
CA HIS A 236 -2.26 6.51 -7.39
C HIS A 236 -2.62 7.60 -8.41
N ARG A 237 -3.47 8.57 -8.05
CA ARG A 237 -3.79 9.71 -8.94
C ARG A 237 -2.57 10.59 -9.21
N HIS A 238 -1.77 10.87 -8.18
CA HIS A 238 -0.55 11.66 -8.32
C HIS A 238 0.44 10.98 -9.27
N ASP A 239 0.69 9.68 -9.04
CA ASP A 239 1.60 8.89 -9.86
C ASP A 239 1.09 8.76 -11.31
N ALA A 240 -0.22 8.56 -11.52
CA ALA A 240 -0.82 8.54 -12.86
C ALA A 240 -0.54 9.85 -13.61
N GLU A 241 -0.71 11.00 -12.96
CA GLU A 241 -0.48 12.30 -13.57
C GLU A 241 1.01 12.54 -13.87
N GLN A 242 1.90 12.10 -12.98
CA GLN A 242 3.33 12.13 -13.22
C GLN A 242 3.69 11.29 -14.46
N GLN A 243 3.12 10.09 -14.60
CA GLN A 243 3.35 9.24 -15.77
C GLN A 243 2.81 9.87 -17.06
N ARG A 244 1.64 10.53 -17.04
CA ARG A 244 1.14 11.28 -18.21
C ARG A 244 2.07 12.43 -18.60
N THR A 245 2.59 13.16 -17.62
CA THR A 245 3.58 14.24 -17.85
C THR A 245 4.86 13.70 -18.50
N ASN A 246 5.34 12.53 -18.05
CA ASN A 246 6.49 11.86 -18.64
C ASN A 246 6.20 11.41 -20.08
N ALA A 247 5.03 10.82 -20.34
CA ALA A 247 4.61 10.40 -21.67
C ALA A 247 4.52 11.58 -22.64
N TYR A 248 3.95 12.71 -22.20
CA TYR A 248 3.90 13.95 -22.98
C TYR A 248 5.30 14.46 -23.34
N SER A 249 6.22 14.48 -22.37
CA SER A 249 7.60 14.93 -22.58
C SER A 249 8.35 14.04 -23.58
N ALA A 250 8.20 12.71 -23.45
CA ALA A 250 8.78 11.74 -24.37
C ALA A 250 8.25 11.91 -25.82
N ARG A 251 6.92 12.08 -26.00
CA ARG A 251 6.31 12.39 -27.31
C ARG A 251 6.87 13.66 -27.93
N LYS A 252 6.96 14.74 -27.15
CA LYS A 252 7.50 16.02 -27.62
C LYS A 252 8.95 15.85 -28.11
N TYR A 253 9.77 15.08 -27.39
CA TYR A 253 11.14 14.85 -27.79
C TYR A 253 11.24 13.94 -29.03
N ALA A 254 10.40 12.91 -29.14
CA ALA A 254 10.33 12.06 -30.32
C ALA A 254 10.06 12.86 -31.61
N VAL A 255 9.13 13.82 -31.57
CA VAL A 255 8.83 14.72 -32.71
C VAL A 255 10.04 15.56 -33.11
N LEU A 256 10.76 16.12 -32.13
CA LEU A 256 11.97 16.91 -32.38
C LEU A 256 13.08 16.07 -33.02
N VAL A 257 13.30 14.86 -32.50
CA VAL A 257 14.30 13.93 -33.04
C VAL A 257 13.93 13.48 -34.47
N THR A 258 12.65 13.20 -34.74
CA THR A 258 12.15 12.85 -36.08
C THR A 258 12.40 13.97 -37.10
N SER A 259 12.13 15.21 -36.70
CA SER A 259 12.38 16.40 -37.53
C SER A 259 13.88 16.54 -37.85
N LYS A 260 14.74 16.26 -36.87
CA LYS A 260 16.20 16.28 -37.04
C LYS A 260 16.69 15.16 -37.96
N ALA A 261 16.14 13.95 -37.83
CA ALA A 261 16.46 12.80 -38.67
C ALA A 261 16.15 13.09 -40.14
N THR A 262 14.96 13.64 -40.41
CA THR A 262 14.52 14.06 -41.75
C THR A 262 15.48 15.10 -42.34
N SER A 263 15.82 16.12 -41.56
CA SER A 263 16.75 17.18 -41.98
C SER A 263 18.19 16.70 -42.20
N ALA A 264 18.59 15.60 -41.57
CA ALA A 264 19.89 14.97 -41.80
C ALA A 264 19.91 14.18 -43.12
N SER A 265 18.84 13.42 -43.39
CA SER A 265 18.68 12.64 -44.64
C SER A 265 18.68 13.52 -45.90
N THR A 266 18.01 14.67 -45.85
CA THR A 266 17.99 15.63 -46.98
C THR A 266 19.36 16.24 -47.27
N ARG A 267 20.25 16.37 -46.29
CA ARG A 267 21.59 16.95 -46.50
C ARG A 267 22.60 15.97 -47.10
N THR A 268 22.32 14.67 -47.00
CA THR A 268 23.20 13.60 -47.50
C THR A 268 22.76 13.07 -48.88
N SER A 269 21.57 13.47 -49.34
CA SER A 269 21.04 13.14 -50.68
C SER A 269 21.40 14.22 -51.69
#